data_AF-A0A7U4SRM6-F1
#
_entry.id   AF-A0A7U4SRM6-F1
#
_cell.length_a   1.000
_cell.length_b   1.000
_cell.length_c   1.000
_cell.angle_alpha   90.00
_cell.angle_beta   90.00
_cell.angle_gamma   90.00
#
_symmetry.space_group_name_H-M   'P 1'
#
loop_
_entity.id
_entity.type
_entity.pdbx_description
1 polymer ?
#
loop_
_entity_poly.entity_id
_entity_poly.type
_entity_poly.pdbx_seq_one_letter_code
_entity_poly.pdbx_strand_id
1 'polypeptide(L)'
;MVEHELLIMAIEDRWPQLVHGRDYWVGHPLDRQTGLQCGDAFIAQWNCSVVPPDVTDLLKRGEELRPVLAAQKAREQRDSLLRASDWTQAPDVSAVTREKWVAYRQTLRDLPEQPGFPLDVRWPDAPTSE
;
A
#
# COMPACT_ATOMS: atom_id res chain seq x y z
N MET A 1 5.42 -11.21 10.47
CA MET A 1 6.46 -10.88 9.48
C MET A 1 6.28 -9.42 9.10
N VAL A 2 7.22 -8.58 9.50
CA VAL A 2 7.20 -7.15 9.18
C VAL A 2 7.83 -6.96 7.80
N GLU A 3 7.06 -6.37 6.90
CA GLU A 3 7.50 -6.05 5.53
C GLU A 3 8.53 -4.91 5.52
N HIS A 4 9.30 -4.83 4.43
CA HIS A 4 10.25 -3.75 4.18
C HIS A 4 9.67 -2.36 4.45
N GLU A 5 8.52 -2.06 3.84
CA GLU A 5 7.81 -0.78 3.96
C GLU A 5 7.41 -0.46 5.40
N LEU A 6 6.98 -1.46 6.18
CA LEU A 6 6.54 -1.24 7.56
C LEU A 6 7.71 -0.85 8.47
N LEU A 7 8.90 -1.43 8.26
CA LEU A 7 10.09 -1.02 9.01
C LEU A 7 10.56 0.38 8.60
N ILE A 8 10.46 0.73 7.31
CA ILE A 8 10.74 2.09 6.84
C ILE A 8 9.80 3.08 7.52
N MET A 9 8.48 2.85 7.45
CA MET A 9 7.49 3.71 8.09
C MET A 9 7.72 3.86 9.59
N ALA A 10 8.11 2.78 10.30
CA ALA A 10 8.41 2.85 11.72
C ALA A 10 9.64 3.72 12.04
N ILE A 11 10.66 3.70 11.16
CA ILE A 11 11.84 4.57 11.29
C ILE A 11 11.46 6.03 10.98
N GLU A 12 10.68 6.27 9.92
CA GLU A 12 10.25 7.62 9.52
C GLU A 12 9.28 8.25 10.54
N ASP A 13 8.40 7.47 11.15
CA ASP A 13 7.49 7.92 12.23
C ASP A 13 8.30 8.41 13.45
N ARG A 14 9.43 7.78 13.74
CA ARG A 14 10.29 8.12 14.87
C ARG A 14 11.35 9.18 14.55
N TRP A 15 11.86 9.19 13.32
CA TRP A 15 12.82 10.18 12.84
C TRP A 15 12.43 10.70 11.45
N PRO A 16 11.48 11.65 11.37
CA PRO A 16 10.97 12.17 10.09
C PRO A 16 12.03 12.87 9.23
N GLN A 17 13.18 13.23 9.81
CA GLN A 17 14.30 13.86 9.11
C GLN A 17 15.24 12.87 8.42
N LEU A 18 15.21 11.59 8.82
CA LEU A 18 16.03 10.56 8.20
C LEU A 18 15.37 10.07 6.91
N VAL A 19 16.17 9.82 5.90
CA VAL A 19 15.70 9.41 4.58
C VAL A 19 16.24 8.02 4.25
N HIS A 20 15.32 7.09 3.97
CA HIS A 20 15.68 5.77 3.44
C HIS A 20 16.46 5.89 2.13
N GLY A 21 17.51 5.09 1.97
CA GLY A 21 18.40 5.14 0.82
C GLY A 21 19.46 6.24 0.87
N ARG A 22 19.50 7.05 1.93
CA ARG A 22 20.57 8.03 2.20
C ARG A 22 21.16 7.87 3.60
N ASP A 23 20.29 7.90 4.61
CA ASP A 23 20.69 7.88 6.02
C ASP A 23 20.62 6.47 6.60
N TYR A 24 19.76 5.60 6.05
CA TYR A 24 19.65 4.20 6.42
C TYR A 24 19.12 3.36 5.24
N TRP A 25 19.37 2.05 5.29
CA TRP A 25 18.85 1.06 4.33
C TRP A 25 18.16 -0.06 5.07
N VAL A 26 17.03 -0.50 4.54
CA VAL A 26 16.27 -1.65 5.04
C VAL A 26 16.44 -2.81 4.07
N GLY A 27 16.59 -4.02 4.61
CA GLY A 27 16.58 -5.27 3.86
C GLY A 27 15.56 -6.23 4.45
N HIS A 28 15.29 -7.33 3.75
CA HIS A 28 14.53 -8.45 4.29
C HIS A 28 15.02 -9.76 3.68
N PRO A 29 14.96 -10.88 4.42
CA PRO A 29 15.36 -12.17 3.88
C PRO A 29 14.36 -12.64 2.83
N LEU A 30 14.88 -13.30 1.78
CA LEU A 30 14.12 -13.89 0.70
C LEU A 30 14.29 -15.40 0.70
N ASP A 31 13.18 -16.11 0.49
CA ASP A 31 13.22 -17.52 0.17
C ASP A 31 13.84 -17.72 -1.23
N ARG A 32 14.81 -18.62 -1.33
CA ARG A 32 15.59 -18.80 -2.57
C ARG A 32 14.80 -19.42 -3.71
N GLN A 33 13.71 -20.12 -3.43
CA GLN A 33 12.93 -20.81 -4.46
C GLN A 33 11.81 -19.93 -4.99
N THR A 34 11.10 -19.26 -4.09
CA THR A 34 9.91 -18.45 -4.40
C THR A 34 10.26 -16.98 -4.66
N GLY A 35 11.40 -16.50 -4.15
CA GLY A 35 11.76 -15.08 -4.19
C GLY A 35 10.89 -14.21 -3.27
N LEU A 36 10.04 -14.81 -2.44
CA LEU A 36 9.18 -14.10 -1.50
C LEU A 36 9.92 -13.82 -0.19
N GLN A 37 9.49 -12.78 0.52
CA GLN A 37 10.00 -12.50 1.86
C GLN A 37 9.72 -13.68 2.80
N CYS A 38 10.75 -14.11 3.54
CA CYS A 38 10.67 -15.30 4.40
C CYS A 38 10.99 -15.02 5.88
N GLY A 39 11.10 -13.75 6.28
CA GLY A 39 11.41 -13.33 7.64
C GLY A 39 11.30 -11.82 7.78
N ASP A 40 11.43 -11.31 9.01
CA ASP A 40 11.26 -9.89 9.29
C ASP A 40 12.29 -9.00 8.56
N ALA A 41 11.86 -7.80 8.20
CA ALA A 41 12.76 -6.77 7.71
C ALA A 41 13.80 -6.39 8.78
N PHE A 42 14.96 -5.92 8.36
CA PHE A 42 16.06 -5.50 9.22
C PHE A 42 16.75 -4.26 8.67
N ILE A 43 17.45 -3.54 9.54
CA ILE A 43 18.29 -2.41 9.12
C ILE A 43 19.58 -2.98 8.53
N ALA A 44 19.77 -2.85 7.22
CA ALA A 44 20.96 -3.31 6.53
C ALA A 44 22.14 -2.34 6.72
N GLN A 45 21.85 -1.04 6.84
CA GLN A 45 22.86 0.00 7.04
C GLN A 45 22.29 1.20 7.78
N TRP A 46 23.09 1.81 8.65
CA TRP A 46 22.74 2.99 9.43
C TRP A 46 23.88 4.02 9.35
N ASN A 47 23.70 5.03 8.50
CA ASN A 47 24.73 6.00 8.11
C ASN A 47 24.47 7.41 8.67
N CYS A 48 23.76 7.51 9.79
CA CYS A 48 23.51 8.80 10.46
C CYS A 48 24.14 8.86 11.85
N SER A 49 24.20 10.07 12.42
CA SER A 49 24.80 10.31 13.74
C SER A 49 23.88 9.94 14.91
N VAL A 50 22.63 9.56 14.64
CA VAL A 50 21.70 9.10 15.68
C VAL A 50 22.09 7.69 16.10
N VAL A 51 22.04 7.39 17.40
CA VAL A 51 22.29 6.03 17.89
C VAL A 51 21.22 5.09 17.31
N PRO A 52 21.61 3.99 16.64
CA PRO A 52 20.66 3.03 16.11
C PRO A 52 19.76 2.50 17.24
N PRO A 53 18.43 2.48 17.04
CA PRO A 53 17.52 1.92 18.04
C PRO A 53 17.56 0.40 18.07
N ASP A 54 16.92 -0.17 19.09
CA ASP A 54 16.54 -1.59 19.07
C ASP A 54 15.54 -1.84 17.93
N VAL A 55 15.93 -2.71 16.99
CA VAL A 55 15.09 -3.11 15.86
C VAL A 55 13.80 -3.78 16.34
N THR A 56 13.82 -4.46 17.50
CA THR A 56 12.66 -5.16 18.06
C THR A 56 11.47 -4.21 18.27
N ASP A 57 11.74 -3.01 18.78
CA ASP A 57 10.69 -2.02 19.02
C ASP A 57 10.20 -1.39 17.71
N LEU A 58 11.09 -1.22 16.74
CA LEU A 58 10.69 -0.79 15.39
C LEU A 58 9.83 -1.83 14.68
N LEU A 59 10.10 -3.12 14.85
CA LEU A 59 9.29 -4.19 14.29
C LEU A 59 7.89 -4.20 14.88
N LYS A 60 7.76 -4.03 16.21
CA LYS A 60 6.46 -3.87 16.87
C LYS A 60 5.72 -2.65 16.31
N ARG A 61 6.40 -1.51 16.19
CA ARG A 61 5.79 -0.30 15.63
C ARG A 61 5.37 -0.49 14.17
N GLY A 62 6.18 -1.17 13.36
CA GLY A 62 5.85 -1.50 11.98
C GLY A 62 4.59 -2.36 11.88
N GLU A 63 4.43 -3.35 12.76
CA GLU A 63 3.22 -4.17 12.85
C GLU A 63 1.96 -3.33 13.12
N GLU A 64 2.05 -2.37 14.06
CA GLU A 64 0.97 -1.43 14.38
C GLU A 64 0.60 -0.50 13.21
N LEU A 65 1.58 -0.19 12.34
CA LEU A 65 1.40 0.64 11.16
C LEU A 65 0.82 -0.14 9.97
N ARG A 66 0.62 -1.47 10.06
CA ARG A 66 0.06 -2.25 8.96
C ARG A 66 -1.29 -1.73 8.44
N PRO A 67 -2.26 -1.35 9.27
CA PRO A 67 -3.51 -0.77 8.78
C PRO A 67 -3.28 0.53 8.01
N VAL A 68 -2.29 1.35 8.41
CA VAL A 68 -1.94 2.59 7.70
C VAL A 68 -1.41 2.29 6.31
N LEU A 69 -0.44 1.37 6.20
CA LEU A 69 0.12 0.95 4.92
C LEU A 69 -0.95 0.30 4.02
N ALA A 70 -1.78 -0.58 4.58
CA ALA A 70 -2.88 -1.22 3.85
C ALA A 70 -3.87 -0.18 3.31
N ALA A 71 -4.22 0.84 4.10
CA ALA A 71 -5.12 1.91 3.66
C ALA A 71 -4.51 2.75 2.53
N GLN A 72 -3.20 3.02 2.59
CA GLN A 72 -2.49 3.70 1.52
C GLN A 72 -2.50 2.87 0.22
N LYS A 73 -2.05 1.61 0.28
CA LYS A 73 -2.05 0.69 -0.87
C LYS A 73 -3.44 0.54 -1.48
N ALA A 74 -4.48 0.41 -0.65
CA ALA A 74 -5.86 0.33 -1.12
C ALA A 74 -6.32 1.62 -1.82
N ARG A 75 -5.97 2.81 -1.31
CA ARG A 75 -6.30 4.08 -2.00
C ARG A 75 -5.55 4.23 -3.32
N GLU A 76 -4.28 3.85 -3.38
CA GLU A 76 -3.48 3.86 -4.61
C GLU A 76 -4.07 2.92 -5.68
N GLN A 77 -4.46 1.71 -5.29
CA GLN A 77 -5.13 0.77 -6.19
C GLN A 77 -6.48 1.31 -6.68
N ARG A 78 -7.29 1.91 -5.80
CA ARG A 78 -8.54 2.58 -6.18
C ARG A 78 -8.30 3.66 -7.20
N ASP A 79 -7.32 4.53 -6.96
CA ASP A 79 -7.02 5.66 -7.83
C ASP A 79 -6.50 5.18 -9.20
N SER A 80 -5.74 4.08 -9.23
CA SER A 80 -5.34 3.41 -10.47
C SER A 80 -6.54 2.88 -11.27
N LEU A 81 -7.48 2.18 -10.62
CA LEU A 81 -8.68 1.63 -11.26
C LEU A 81 -9.63 2.73 -11.76
N LEU A 82 -9.79 3.82 -10.99
CA LEU A 82 -10.54 4.99 -11.43
C LEU A 82 -9.91 5.61 -12.69
N ARG A 83 -8.59 5.77 -12.71
CA ARG A 83 -7.87 6.30 -13.87
C ARG A 83 -7.99 5.38 -15.09
N ALA A 84 -7.85 4.07 -14.89
CA ALA A 84 -7.99 3.07 -15.96
C ALA A 84 -9.40 3.05 -16.57
N SER A 85 -10.40 3.51 -15.82
CA SER A 85 -11.80 3.61 -16.27
C SER A 85 -12.22 5.04 -16.66
N ASP A 86 -11.30 6.00 -16.79
CA ASP A 86 -11.63 7.40 -17.17
C ASP A 86 -12.24 7.53 -18.56
N TRP A 87 -11.79 6.73 -19.53
CA TRP A 87 -12.33 6.75 -20.88
C TRP A 87 -13.84 6.48 -20.93
N THR A 88 -14.38 5.71 -19.98
CA THR A 88 -15.80 5.29 -19.94
C THR A 88 -16.77 6.44 -19.66
N GLN A 89 -16.25 7.58 -19.20
CA GLN A 89 -17.03 8.76 -18.84
C GLN A 89 -17.09 9.78 -20.00
N ALA A 90 -16.42 9.51 -21.11
CA ALA A 90 -16.39 10.40 -22.26
C ALA A 90 -17.76 10.45 -22.98
N PRO A 91 -18.11 11.60 -23.59
CA PRO A 91 -19.43 11.82 -24.17
C PRO A 91 -19.75 10.91 -25.37
N ASP A 92 -18.72 10.40 -26.04
CA ASP A 92 -18.77 9.46 -27.17
C ASP A 92 -19.00 8.00 -26.75
N VAL A 93 -18.86 7.68 -25.47
CA VAL A 93 -19.17 6.34 -24.94
C VAL A 93 -20.69 6.15 -24.88
N SER A 94 -21.15 4.97 -25.30
CA SER A 94 -22.56 4.59 -25.28
C SER A 94 -23.18 4.77 -23.89
N ALA A 95 -24.46 5.13 -23.82
CA ALA A 95 -25.15 5.32 -22.55
C ALA A 95 -25.13 4.05 -21.67
N VAL A 96 -25.32 2.87 -22.29
CA VAL A 96 -25.31 1.57 -21.61
C VAL A 96 -23.95 1.30 -20.97
N THR A 97 -22.86 1.52 -21.72
CA THR A 97 -21.50 1.37 -21.19
C THR A 97 -21.29 2.37 -20.05
N ARG A 98 -21.62 3.65 -20.26
CA ARG A 98 -21.41 4.70 -19.26
C ARG A 98 -22.12 4.39 -17.94
N GLU A 99 -23.37 3.96 -17.97
CA GLU A 99 -24.15 3.61 -16.77
C GLU A 99 -23.51 2.46 -15.98
N LYS A 100 -23.09 1.37 -16.66
CA LYS A 100 -22.39 0.24 -16.01
C LYS A 100 -21.12 0.71 -15.30
N TRP A 101 -20.34 1.60 -15.93
CA TRP A 101 -19.09 2.09 -15.38
C TRP A 101 -19.28 3.17 -14.30
N VAL A 102 -20.34 3.97 -14.34
CA VAL A 102 -20.67 4.92 -13.27
C VAL A 102 -20.89 4.18 -11.95
N ALA A 103 -21.69 3.11 -11.96
CA ALA A 103 -21.93 2.28 -10.77
C ALA A 103 -20.63 1.67 -10.24
N TYR A 104 -19.83 1.05 -11.12
CA TYR A 104 -18.52 0.49 -10.76
C TYR A 104 -17.60 1.52 -10.10
N ARG A 105 -17.47 2.71 -10.70
CA ARG A 105 -16.61 3.77 -10.19
C ARG A 105 -17.12 4.37 -8.88
N GLN A 106 -18.43 4.38 -8.65
CA GLN A 106 -18.98 4.80 -7.38
C GLN A 106 -18.60 3.80 -6.28
N THR A 107 -18.78 2.50 -6.52
CA THR A 107 -18.35 1.44 -5.59
C THR A 107 -16.86 1.52 -5.25
N LEU A 108 -16.00 1.87 -6.21
CA LEU A 108 -14.58 2.13 -5.95
C LEU A 108 -14.36 3.32 -5.00
N ARG A 109 -15.09 4.42 -5.16
CA ARG A 109 -14.96 5.59 -4.29
C ARG A 109 -15.41 5.30 -2.87
N ASP A 110 -16.40 4.42 -2.72
CA ASP A 110 -17.00 4.04 -1.45
C ASP A 110 -16.20 2.95 -0.71
N LEU A 111 -15.11 2.41 -1.31
CA LEU A 111 -14.24 1.41 -0.66
C LEU A 111 -13.78 1.76 0.77
N PRO A 112 -13.37 3.01 1.09
CA PRO A 112 -12.98 3.38 2.45
C PRO A 112 -14.11 3.32 3.48
N GLU A 113 -15.37 3.30 3.03
CA GLU A 113 -16.55 3.20 3.89
C GLU A 113 -16.99 1.74 4.10
N GLN A 114 -16.38 0.79 3.37
CA GLN A 114 -16.70 -0.62 3.52
C GLN A 114 -16.29 -1.17 4.90
N PRO A 115 -17.10 -2.05 5.50
CA PRO A 115 -16.68 -2.78 6.69
C PRO A 115 -15.47 -3.65 6.36
N GLY A 116 -14.46 -3.61 7.23
CA GLY A 116 -13.20 -4.35 7.02
C GLY A 116 -12.09 -3.52 6.35
N PHE A 117 -12.39 -2.34 5.80
CA PHE A 117 -11.35 -1.42 5.35
C PHE A 117 -10.40 -1.07 6.52
N PRO A 118 -9.07 -1.11 6.32
CA PRO A 118 -8.35 -1.33 5.06
C PRO A 118 -7.83 -2.75 4.84
N LEU A 119 -8.10 -3.69 5.75
CA LEU A 119 -7.47 -5.01 5.76
C LEU A 119 -8.24 -6.08 4.97
N ASP A 120 -9.55 -5.93 4.84
CA ASP A 120 -10.44 -6.83 4.10
C ASP A 120 -11.35 -5.99 3.17
N VAL A 121 -10.80 -5.58 2.03
CA VAL A 121 -11.50 -4.75 1.04
C VAL A 121 -12.09 -5.61 -0.06
N ARG A 122 -13.39 -5.45 -0.32
CA ARG A 122 -14.09 -6.17 -1.41
C ARG A 122 -14.12 -5.29 -2.66
N TRP A 123 -13.25 -5.63 -3.60
CA TRP A 123 -13.13 -4.93 -4.87
C TRP A 123 -14.26 -5.32 -5.83
N PRO A 124 -14.92 -4.36 -6.50
CA PRO A 124 -15.89 -4.67 -7.54
C PRO A 124 -15.18 -5.24 -8.78
N ASP A 125 -15.83 -6.17 -9.47
CA ASP A 125 -15.40 -6.63 -10.78
C ASP A 125 -15.64 -5.54 -11.84
N ALA A 126 -14.67 -5.36 -12.73
CA ALA A 126 -14.82 -4.42 -13.83
C ALA A 126 -15.95 -4.87 -14.78
N PRO A 127 -16.85 -3.97 -15.21
CA PRO A 127 -17.85 -4.32 -16.20
C PRO A 127 -17.21 -4.73 -17.53
N THR A 128 -17.80 -5.71 -18.20
CA THR A 128 -17.47 -5.96 -19.61
C THR A 128 -18.07 -4.86 -20.48
N SER A 129 -17.26 -4.32 -21.40
CA SER A 129 -17.77 -3.57 -22.53
C SER A 129 -18.40 -4.57 -23.51
N GLU A 130 -19.71 -4.49 -23.71
CA GLU A 130 -20.38 -5.12 -24.87
C GLU A 130 -20.04 -4.35 -26.14
#